data_AF-A0A4U1CW03-F1
#
_entry.id   AF-A0A4U1CW03-F1
#
_cell.length_a   1.000
_cell.length_b   1.000
_cell.length_c   1.000
_cell.angle_alpha   90.00
_cell.angle_beta   90.00
_cell.angle_gamma   90.00
#
_symmetry.space_group_name_H-M   'P 1'
#
loop_
_entity.id
_entity.type
_entity.pdbx_description
1 polymer ?
#
loop_
_entity_poly.entity_id
_entity_poly.type
_entity_poly.pdbx_seq_one_letter_code
_entity_poly.pdbx_strand_id
1 'polypeptide(L)'
;MENKHRKFAIGMLTVVLLSACGNTSNEASSTLDNKSQPAQITNEDSGEHTVDEDNSAPNTNDTNDKEVVASLKAEYLMKLNDTQKETDELRENLEDDSTYGMKGAEGKRYEVWDGLLNEIYGVLKHQLSSEEMEQLRIKQREWIKYRDKTAKEASLKYEGGTMEQLEYVAVLSDLTEERCFELVEDYMK
;
A
#
# COMPACT_ATOMS: atom_id res chain seq x y z
N MET A 1 -11.59 31.20 -8.12
CA MET A 1 -10.32 30.48 -8.32
C MET A 1 -10.70 29.14 -8.91
N GLU A 2 -10.43 28.93 -10.19
CA GLU A 2 -10.80 27.71 -10.91
C GLU A 2 -9.78 26.60 -10.58
N ASN A 3 -10.23 25.54 -9.91
CA ASN A 3 -9.42 24.34 -9.68
C ASN A 3 -9.34 23.55 -10.99
N LYS A 4 -8.22 23.71 -11.69
CA LYS A 4 -7.93 23.00 -12.92
C LYS A 4 -7.27 21.67 -12.56
N HIS A 5 -8.08 20.64 -12.33
CA HIS A 5 -7.59 19.26 -12.21
C HIS A 5 -6.82 18.90 -13.48
N ARG A 6 -5.48 18.83 -13.38
CA ARG A 6 -4.61 18.28 -14.42
C ARG A 6 -4.82 16.77 -14.43
N LYS A 7 -5.70 16.31 -15.32
CA LYS A 7 -5.82 14.88 -15.64
C LYS A 7 -4.55 14.45 -16.38
N PHE A 8 -3.59 13.87 -15.67
CA PHE A 8 -2.51 13.11 -16.30
C PHE A 8 -3.06 11.73 -16.65
N ALA A 9 -3.46 11.55 -17.91
CA ALA A 9 -3.77 10.23 -18.43
C ALA A 9 -2.43 9.49 -18.67
N ILE A 10 -2.07 8.60 -17.76
CA ILE A 10 -0.93 7.69 -17.95
C ILE A 10 -1.42 6.52 -18.82
N GLY A 11 -1.01 6.53 -20.09
CA GLY A 11 -1.27 5.44 -21.02
C GLY A 11 -0.54 4.17 -20.56
N MET A 12 -1.28 3.06 -20.46
CA MET A 12 -0.71 1.71 -20.32
C MET A 12 0.26 1.43 -21.49
N LEU A 13 1.55 1.50 -21.22
CA LEU A 13 2.58 1.05 -22.15
C LEU A 13 2.67 -0.48 -22.07
N THR A 14 2.10 -1.16 -23.06
CA THR A 14 2.17 -2.62 -23.20
C THR A 14 3.61 -3.03 -23.56
N VAL A 15 4.31 -3.64 -22.60
CA VAL A 15 5.65 -4.20 -22.79
C VAL A 15 5.54 -5.54 -23.52
N VAL A 16 6.05 -5.60 -24.75
CA VAL A 16 6.25 -6.86 -25.49
C VAL A 16 7.51 -7.53 -24.96
N LEU A 17 7.35 -8.68 -24.29
CA LEU A 17 8.47 -9.51 -23.83
C LEU A 17 8.98 -10.38 -24.98
N LEU A 18 10.20 -10.11 -25.45
CA LEU A 18 10.97 -11.03 -26.28
C LEU A 18 11.79 -11.95 -25.36
N SER A 19 11.39 -13.21 -25.30
CA SER A 19 12.12 -14.27 -24.61
C SER A 19 13.44 -14.58 -25.31
N ALA A 20 14.56 -14.27 -24.66
CA ALA A 20 15.86 -14.82 -25.02
C ALA A 20 16.20 -15.98 -24.08
N CYS A 21 16.16 -17.21 -24.60
CA CYS A 21 16.73 -18.37 -23.93
C CYS A 21 18.26 -18.33 -24.09
N GLY A 22 18.98 -18.39 -22.96
CA GLY A 22 20.42 -18.57 -22.92
C GLY A 22 20.78 -19.51 -21.79
N ASN A 23 21.03 -20.78 -22.13
CA ASN A 23 21.44 -21.84 -21.22
C ASN A 23 22.96 -21.79 -21.01
N THR A 24 23.43 -21.89 -19.77
CA THR A 24 24.78 -22.36 -19.44
C THR A 24 24.77 -23.05 -18.07
N SER A 25 25.29 -24.26 -18.06
CA SER A 25 25.28 -25.22 -16.95
C SER A 25 26.64 -25.28 -16.24
N ASN A 26 26.58 -25.79 -15.00
CA ASN A 26 27.61 -26.41 -14.15
C ASN A 26 27.95 -25.58 -12.90
N GLU A 27 27.39 -25.92 -11.73
CA GLU A 27 27.74 -27.05 -10.82
C GLU A 27 28.90 -26.68 -9.88
N ALA A 28 28.56 -26.44 -8.60
CA ALA A 28 29.42 -26.77 -7.47
C ALA A 28 28.57 -26.93 -6.20
N SER A 29 28.52 -28.17 -5.75
CA SER A 29 27.87 -28.68 -4.54
C SER A 29 28.59 -28.20 -3.26
N SER A 30 27.81 -27.87 -2.22
CA SER A 30 28.18 -28.21 -0.84
C SER A 30 26.91 -28.45 -0.02
N THR A 31 26.68 -29.72 0.26
CA THR A 31 25.71 -30.24 1.22
C THR A 31 26.24 -30.08 2.64
N LEU A 32 25.41 -29.58 3.56
CA LEU A 32 25.49 -29.88 4.98
C LEU A 32 24.07 -30.10 5.51
N ASP A 33 23.74 -31.37 5.71
CA ASP A 33 22.64 -31.84 6.52
C ASP A 33 22.84 -31.44 7.99
N ASN A 34 21.75 -31.04 8.67
CA ASN A 34 21.54 -31.57 10.01
C ASN A 34 20.05 -31.75 10.32
N LYS A 35 19.71 -33.01 10.59
CA LYS A 35 18.42 -33.57 10.95
C LYS A 35 18.32 -33.63 12.46
N SER A 36 17.22 -33.17 13.04
CA SER A 36 16.69 -33.70 14.31
C SER A 36 15.18 -33.39 14.44
N GLN A 37 14.37 -34.44 14.26
CA GLN A 37 13.06 -34.65 14.91
C GLN A 37 13.31 -35.39 16.26
N PRO A 38 12.31 -35.81 17.09
CA PRO A 38 10.84 -35.70 17.02
C PRO A 38 10.14 -35.33 18.36
N ALA A 39 8.82 -35.07 18.33
CA ALA A 39 7.85 -35.71 19.24
C ALA A 39 6.40 -35.40 18.82
N GLN A 40 5.68 -36.44 18.41
CA GLN A 40 4.21 -36.51 18.42
C GLN A 40 3.69 -36.65 19.85
N ILE A 41 2.54 -36.06 20.16
CA ILE A 41 1.49 -36.72 20.97
C ILE A 41 0.14 -36.41 20.33
N THR A 42 -0.49 -37.45 19.80
CA THR A 42 -1.93 -37.60 19.56
C THR A 42 -2.67 -37.76 20.88
N ASN A 43 -3.94 -37.36 20.94
CA ASN A 43 -5.06 -38.22 21.37
C ASN A 43 -6.40 -37.50 21.16
N GLU A 44 -7.27 -38.17 20.41
CA GLU A 44 -8.73 -38.05 20.42
C GLU A 44 -9.28 -38.48 21.80
N ASP A 45 -10.42 -37.95 22.23
CA ASP A 45 -11.59 -38.75 22.65
C ASP A 45 -12.79 -37.84 22.99
N SER A 46 -13.95 -38.46 22.84
CA SER A 46 -15.31 -37.97 22.63
C SER A 46 -16.05 -37.57 23.91
N GLY A 47 -17.15 -36.82 23.72
CA GLY A 47 -18.06 -36.37 24.77
C GLY A 47 -19.29 -35.67 24.21
N GLU A 48 -20.15 -36.46 23.58
CA GLU A 48 -21.51 -36.15 23.12
C GLU A 48 -22.44 -35.62 24.24
N HIS A 49 -23.19 -34.54 23.96
CA HIS A 49 -24.63 -34.53 24.29
C HIS A 49 -25.41 -33.57 23.38
N THR A 50 -26.64 -34.00 23.15
CA THR A 50 -27.61 -33.68 22.10
C THR A 50 -28.48 -32.46 22.41
N VAL A 51 -28.79 -31.73 21.34
CA VAL A 51 -30.10 -31.18 20.93
C VAL A 51 -30.90 -30.38 21.97
N ASP A 52 -31.13 -29.09 21.68
CA ASP A 52 -32.50 -28.59 21.56
C ASP A 52 -32.58 -27.40 20.60
N GLU A 53 -33.62 -27.49 19.78
CA GLU A 53 -34.05 -26.67 18.68
C GLU A 53 -34.86 -25.47 19.22
N ASP A 54 -34.51 -24.24 18.84
CA ASP A 54 -35.51 -23.18 18.79
C ASP A 54 -35.25 -22.23 17.61
N ASN A 55 -36.29 -22.09 16.81
CA ASN A 55 -36.39 -21.21 15.67
C ASN A 55 -36.68 -19.79 16.16
N SER A 56 -35.83 -18.84 15.81
CA SER A 56 -36.29 -17.47 15.55
C SER A 56 -35.26 -16.71 14.72
N ALA A 57 -35.48 -16.67 13.41
CA ALA A 57 -35.13 -15.50 12.63
C ALA A 57 -35.91 -14.29 13.18
N PRO A 58 -35.25 -13.14 13.32
CA PRO A 58 -35.82 -11.97 12.64
C PRO A 58 -34.77 -11.27 11.78
N ASN A 59 -35.07 -11.24 10.48
CA ASN A 59 -35.08 -10.07 9.60
C ASN A 59 -34.14 -8.89 9.94
N THR A 60 -33.20 -8.69 9.01
CA THR A 60 -32.88 -7.42 8.34
C THR A 60 -32.79 -6.16 9.21
N ASN A 61 -31.55 -5.75 9.50
CA ASN A 61 -31.20 -4.34 9.67
C ASN A 61 -30.16 -3.97 8.61
N ASP A 62 -30.56 -4.01 7.34
CA ASP A 62 -29.72 -3.69 6.17
C ASP A 62 -29.78 -2.18 5.82
N THR A 63 -29.99 -1.33 6.83
CA THR A 63 -30.27 0.11 6.61
C THR A 63 -29.36 1.05 7.40
N ASN A 64 -28.45 0.55 8.25
CA ASN A 64 -27.52 1.42 9.00
C ASN A 64 -26.08 1.36 8.49
N ASP A 65 -25.71 0.29 7.76
CA ASP A 65 -24.34 0.14 7.27
C ASP A 65 -24.03 1.18 6.18
N LYS A 66 -24.95 1.45 5.24
CA LYS A 66 -24.70 2.38 4.14
C LYS A 66 -24.44 3.84 4.57
N GLU A 67 -25.04 4.29 5.66
CA GLU A 67 -24.87 5.68 6.15
C GLU A 67 -23.53 5.86 6.87
N VAL A 68 -23.14 4.87 7.70
CA VAL A 68 -21.83 4.85 8.39
C VAL A 68 -20.67 4.63 7.41
N VAL A 69 -20.89 3.82 6.38
CA VAL A 69 -19.89 3.43 5.36
C VAL A 69 -19.60 4.62 4.42
N ALA A 70 -20.63 5.28 3.90
CA ALA A 70 -20.45 6.55 3.17
C ALA A 70 -19.81 7.65 4.04
N SER A 71 -20.05 7.64 5.35
CA SER A 71 -19.41 8.56 6.29
C SER A 71 -17.91 8.27 6.48
N LEU A 72 -17.49 7.00 6.49
CA LEU A 72 -16.07 6.65 6.69
C LEU A 72 -15.22 7.07 5.50
N LYS A 73 -15.69 6.81 4.28
CA LYS A 73 -15.00 7.28 3.08
C LYS A 73 -14.83 8.80 3.08
N ALA A 74 -15.88 9.54 3.44
CA ALA A 74 -15.82 10.99 3.54
C ALA A 74 -14.83 11.46 4.62
N GLU A 75 -14.78 10.79 5.77
CA GLU A 75 -13.81 11.05 6.83
C GLU A 75 -12.37 10.86 6.37
N TYR A 76 -12.06 9.75 5.68
CA TYR A 76 -10.72 9.50 5.15
C TYR A 76 -10.35 10.48 4.03
N LEU A 77 -11.27 10.83 3.13
CA LEU A 77 -10.99 11.86 2.13
C LEU A 77 -10.71 13.22 2.78
N MET A 78 -11.43 13.58 3.83
CA MET A 78 -11.13 14.80 4.59
C MET A 78 -9.74 14.72 5.23
N LYS A 79 -9.42 13.61 5.91
CA LYS A 79 -8.09 13.36 6.50
C LYS A 79 -6.96 13.43 5.45
N LEU A 80 -7.17 12.89 4.26
CA LEU A 80 -6.21 12.95 3.16
C LEU A 80 -5.98 14.39 2.68
N ASN A 81 -7.04 15.17 2.49
CA ASN A 81 -6.92 16.58 2.09
C ASN A 81 -6.23 17.43 3.17
N ASP A 82 -6.55 17.20 4.44
CA ASP A 82 -5.90 17.89 5.56
C ASP A 82 -4.41 17.53 5.63
N THR A 83 -4.07 16.24 5.47
CA THR A 83 -2.68 15.76 5.42
C THR A 83 -1.92 16.36 4.23
N GLN A 84 -2.54 16.44 3.06
CA GLN A 84 -1.95 17.09 1.88
C GLN A 84 -1.61 18.54 2.20
N LYS A 85 -2.56 19.29 2.75
CA LYS A 85 -2.33 20.68 3.15
C LYS A 85 -1.19 20.81 4.17
N GLU A 86 -1.18 20.00 5.22
CA GLU A 86 -0.13 20.03 6.26
C GLU A 86 1.26 19.72 5.67
N THR A 87 1.34 18.73 4.79
CA THR A 87 2.62 18.34 4.16
C THR A 87 3.09 19.34 3.11
N ASP A 88 2.19 20.03 2.41
CA ASP A 88 2.53 21.15 1.52
C ASP A 88 3.02 22.37 2.31
N GLU A 89 2.34 22.72 3.41
CA GLU A 89 2.78 23.81 4.29
C GLU A 89 4.17 23.55 4.87
N LEU A 90 4.51 22.29 5.19
CA LEU A 90 5.86 21.90 5.63
C LEU A 90 6.93 22.16 4.56
N ARG A 91 6.60 21.95 3.28
CA ARG A 91 7.53 22.17 2.15
C ARG A 91 7.70 23.64 1.83
N GLU A 92 6.64 24.43 1.99
CA GLU A 92 6.67 25.88 1.73
C GLU A 92 7.39 26.66 2.84
N ASN A 93 7.35 26.18 4.09
CA ASN A 93 7.86 26.89 5.27
C ASN A 93 9.10 26.21 5.87
N LEU A 94 10.09 25.87 5.03
CA LEU A 94 11.35 25.28 5.48
C LEU A 94 12.19 26.26 6.30
N GLU A 95 12.67 25.84 7.47
CA GLU A 95 13.66 26.58 8.26
C GLU A 95 15.06 26.54 7.62
N ASP A 96 15.36 25.46 6.87
CA ASP A 96 16.61 25.22 6.14
C ASP A 96 16.27 24.97 4.66
N ASP A 97 16.60 25.94 3.81
CA ASP A 97 16.37 25.89 2.36
C ASP A 97 17.50 25.18 1.58
N SER A 98 18.47 24.60 2.28
CA SER A 98 19.47 23.74 1.65
C SER A 98 18.86 22.43 1.15
N THR A 99 19.56 21.74 0.25
CA THR A 99 19.16 20.39 -0.19
C THR A 99 19.02 19.41 0.97
N TYR A 100 19.74 19.64 2.09
CA TYR A 100 19.61 18.81 3.29
C TYR A 100 18.26 19.04 3.96
N GLY A 101 17.87 20.29 4.21
CA GLY A 101 16.58 20.66 4.79
C GLY A 101 15.40 20.20 3.92
N MET A 102 15.48 20.45 2.60
CA MET A 102 14.48 19.95 1.64
C MET A 102 14.32 18.44 1.69
N LYS A 103 15.43 17.68 1.69
CA LYS A 103 15.38 16.22 1.79
C LYS A 103 14.78 15.76 3.11
N GLY A 104 15.09 16.46 4.20
CA GLY A 104 14.49 16.18 5.51
C GLY A 104 12.97 16.38 5.51
N ALA A 105 12.47 17.42 4.86
CA ALA A 105 11.03 17.66 4.74
C ALA A 105 10.32 16.63 3.85
N GLU A 106 10.88 16.29 2.69
CA GLU A 106 10.32 15.23 1.85
C GLU A 106 10.39 13.86 2.55
N GLY A 107 11.43 13.60 3.35
CA GLY A 107 11.48 12.41 4.20
C GLY A 107 10.34 12.34 5.21
N LYS A 108 10.07 13.43 5.93
CA LYS A 108 8.92 13.51 6.85
C LYS A 108 7.59 13.34 6.13
N ARG A 109 7.45 13.99 4.96
CA ARG A 109 6.26 13.86 4.10
C ARG A 109 6.05 12.41 3.68
N TYR A 110 7.11 11.71 3.27
CA TYR A 110 7.04 10.28 2.95
C TYR A 110 6.58 9.44 4.14
N GLU A 111 7.13 9.66 5.34
CA GLU A 111 6.76 8.93 6.55
C GLU A 111 5.27 9.12 6.91
N VAL A 112 4.76 10.34 6.80
CA VAL A 112 3.34 10.66 7.03
C VAL A 112 2.45 9.92 6.04
N TRP A 113 2.77 9.99 4.75
CA TRP A 113 1.98 9.34 3.71
C TRP A 113 2.05 7.81 3.77
N ASP A 114 3.21 7.22 4.05
CA ASP A 114 3.36 5.77 4.18
C ASP A 114 2.61 5.26 5.44
N GLY A 115 2.63 6.04 6.53
CA GLY A 115 1.81 5.77 7.71
C GLY A 115 0.32 5.72 7.37
N LEU A 116 -0.18 6.74 6.66
CA LEU A 116 -1.59 6.83 6.26
C LEU A 116 -1.98 5.74 5.25
N LEU A 117 -1.07 5.39 4.32
CA LEU A 117 -1.25 4.28 3.39
C LEU A 117 -1.48 2.96 4.13
N ASN A 118 -0.65 2.69 5.14
CA ASN A 118 -0.73 1.47 5.93
C ASN A 118 -2.00 1.43 6.79
N GLU A 119 -2.43 2.58 7.32
CA GLU A 119 -3.70 2.73 8.03
C GLU A 119 -4.90 2.41 7.13
N ILE A 120 -4.97 3.04 5.95
CA ILE A 120 -6.01 2.81 4.95
C ILE A 120 -6.05 1.34 4.52
N TYR A 121 -4.88 0.76 4.21
CA TYR A 121 -4.78 -0.66 3.87
C TYR A 121 -5.28 -1.57 5.01
N GLY A 122 -5.08 -1.16 6.27
CA GLY A 122 -5.65 -1.80 7.45
C GLY A 122 -7.16 -1.77 7.47
N VAL A 123 -7.78 -0.61 7.21
CA VAL A 123 -9.24 -0.47 7.12
C VAL A 123 -9.82 -1.33 6.00
N LEU A 124 -9.18 -1.32 4.81
CA LEU A 124 -9.67 -2.08 3.66
C LEU A 124 -9.70 -3.59 3.93
N LYS A 125 -8.77 -4.13 4.73
CA LYS A 125 -8.81 -5.55 5.16
C LYS A 125 -10.10 -5.93 5.86
N HIS A 126 -10.77 -4.99 6.51
CA HIS A 126 -12.02 -5.22 7.24
C HIS A 126 -13.28 -4.95 6.41
N GLN A 127 -13.19 -4.12 5.36
CA GLN A 127 -14.33 -3.75 4.51
C GLN A 127 -14.48 -4.60 3.25
N LEU A 128 -13.36 -5.05 2.68
CA LEU A 128 -13.35 -5.81 1.43
C LEU A 128 -13.52 -7.30 1.70
N SER A 129 -14.17 -8.00 0.77
CA SER A 129 -14.23 -9.47 0.79
C SER A 129 -12.83 -10.07 0.65
N SER A 130 -12.68 -11.34 1.02
CA SER A 130 -11.38 -12.03 0.91
C SER A 130 -10.82 -12.03 -0.51
N GLU A 131 -11.68 -12.16 -1.52
CA GLU A 131 -11.28 -12.10 -2.94
C GLU A 131 -10.83 -10.69 -3.33
N GLU A 132 -11.63 -9.67 -3.02
CA GLU A 132 -11.26 -8.26 -3.29
C GLU A 132 -9.95 -7.87 -2.60
N MET A 133 -9.73 -8.31 -1.36
CA MET A 133 -8.48 -8.09 -0.64
C MET A 133 -7.29 -8.81 -1.24
N GLU A 134 -7.44 -10.03 -1.77
CA GLU A 134 -6.33 -10.71 -2.45
C GLU A 134 -5.94 -9.97 -3.73
N GLN A 135 -6.94 -9.55 -4.53
CA GLN A 135 -6.67 -8.75 -5.72
C GLN A 135 -5.99 -7.43 -5.37
N LEU A 136 -6.47 -6.73 -4.33
CA LEU A 136 -5.83 -5.51 -3.85
C LEU A 136 -4.40 -5.77 -3.36
N ARG A 137 -4.13 -6.89 -2.67
CA ARG A 137 -2.80 -7.25 -2.21
C ARG A 137 -1.82 -7.48 -3.36
N ILE A 138 -2.26 -8.14 -4.44
CA ILE A 138 -1.45 -8.29 -5.66
C ILE A 138 -1.12 -6.91 -6.23
N LYS A 139 -2.14 -6.08 -6.46
CA LYS A 139 -1.97 -4.70 -6.97
C LYS A 139 -1.04 -3.87 -6.10
N GLN A 140 -1.16 -3.97 -4.77
CA GLN A 140 -0.32 -3.21 -3.84
C GLN A 140 1.16 -3.63 -3.93
N ARG A 141 1.45 -4.93 -4.07
CA ARG A 141 2.83 -5.43 -4.26
C ARG A 141 3.43 -4.98 -5.59
N GLU A 142 2.62 -4.95 -6.65
CA GLU A 142 3.04 -4.44 -7.96
C GLU A 142 3.28 -2.94 -7.91
N TRP A 143 2.39 -2.19 -7.24
CA TRP A 143 2.53 -0.76 -7.03
C TRP A 143 3.79 -0.41 -6.24
N ILE A 144 4.16 -1.15 -5.19
CA ILE A 144 5.43 -0.92 -4.46
C ILE A 144 6.64 -1.04 -5.40
N LYS A 145 6.67 -2.09 -6.25
CA LYS A 145 7.75 -2.25 -7.25
C LYS A 145 7.78 -1.09 -8.23
N TYR A 146 6.62 -0.64 -8.69
CA TYR A 146 6.50 0.51 -9.59
C TYR A 146 6.98 1.80 -8.92
N ARG A 147 6.56 2.06 -7.67
CA ARG A 147 6.96 3.22 -6.89
C ARG A 147 8.47 3.28 -6.72
N ASP A 148 9.05 2.20 -6.21
CA ASP A 148 10.48 2.16 -5.87
C ASP A 148 11.35 2.27 -7.13
N LYS A 149 10.92 1.63 -8.23
CA LYS A 149 11.57 1.73 -9.54
C LYS A 149 11.48 3.16 -10.09
N THR A 150 10.30 3.75 -10.09
CA THR A 150 10.06 5.11 -10.62
C THR A 150 10.87 6.14 -9.85
N ALA A 151 10.88 6.05 -8.52
CA ALA A 151 11.70 6.91 -7.67
C ALA A 151 13.19 6.77 -7.99
N LYS A 152 13.70 5.55 -8.15
CA LYS A 152 15.11 5.33 -8.52
C LYS A 152 15.43 5.88 -9.90
N GLU A 153 14.58 5.64 -10.89
CA GLU A 153 14.79 6.13 -12.26
C GLU A 153 14.79 7.66 -12.32
N ALA A 154 13.88 8.32 -11.61
CA ALA A 154 13.85 9.78 -11.49
C ALA A 154 15.11 10.34 -10.84
N SER A 155 15.60 9.68 -9.78
CA SER A 155 16.78 10.13 -9.04
C SER A 155 18.06 10.14 -9.89
N LEU A 156 18.20 9.20 -10.82
CA LEU A 156 19.40 9.03 -11.65
C LEU A 156 19.71 10.24 -12.54
N LYS A 157 18.74 11.13 -12.79
CA LYS A 157 18.99 12.42 -13.46
C LYS A 157 20.03 13.27 -12.70
N TYR A 158 20.14 13.08 -11.39
CA TYR A 158 21.00 13.85 -10.49
C TYR A 158 22.13 13.00 -9.89
N GLU A 159 22.46 11.86 -10.52
CA GLU A 159 23.41 10.88 -10.01
C GLU A 159 24.72 11.51 -9.49
N GLY A 160 25.09 11.15 -8.27
CA GLY A 160 26.31 11.63 -7.60
C GLY A 160 26.19 13.02 -6.95
N GLY A 161 25.03 13.68 -7.05
CA GLY A 161 24.72 14.93 -6.37
C GLY A 161 23.82 14.76 -5.14
N THR A 162 23.72 15.81 -4.31
CA THR A 162 22.78 15.83 -3.17
C THR A 162 21.32 15.80 -3.62
N MET A 163 21.03 16.28 -4.83
CA MET A 163 19.69 16.22 -5.42
C MET A 163 19.22 14.81 -5.77
N GLU A 164 20.12 13.82 -5.95
CA GLU A 164 19.69 12.44 -6.23
C GLU A 164 18.79 11.92 -5.11
N GLN A 165 19.24 12.03 -3.87
CA GLN A 165 18.48 11.53 -2.72
C GLN A 165 17.22 12.36 -2.44
N LEU A 166 17.27 13.67 -2.70
CA LEU A 166 16.10 14.53 -2.60
C LEU A 166 15.02 14.12 -3.61
N GLU A 167 15.39 13.97 -4.88
CA GLU A 167 14.46 13.56 -5.94
C GLU A 167 13.87 12.18 -5.65
N TYR A 168 14.71 11.23 -5.21
CA TYR A 168 14.26 9.88 -4.84
C TYR A 168 13.13 9.93 -3.80
N VAL A 169 13.32 10.66 -2.71
CA VAL A 169 12.33 10.73 -1.62
C VAL A 169 11.10 11.57 -1.98
N ALA A 170 11.27 12.60 -2.82
CA ALA A 170 10.14 13.39 -3.32
C ALA A 170 9.19 12.52 -4.16
N VAL A 171 9.74 11.71 -5.08
CA VAL A 171 8.94 10.81 -5.92
C VAL A 171 8.30 9.68 -5.10
N LEU A 172 9.00 9.14 -4.10
CA LEU A 172 8.39 8.20 -3.16
C LEU A 172 7.16 8.81 -2.47
N SER A 173 7.28 10.05 -2.01
CA SER A 173 6.23 10.77 -1.32
C SER A 173 5.03 11.02 -2.23
N ASP A 174 5.26 11.56 -3.43
CA ASP A 174 4.19 11.88 -4.40
C ASP A 174 3.38 10.65 -4.77
N LEU A 175 4.05 9.55 -5.14
CA LEU A 175 3.36 8.32 -5.52
C LEU A 175 2.60 7.70 -4.35
N THR A 176 3.13 7.84 -3.13
CA THR A 176 2.47 7.31 -1.91
C THR A 176 1.22 8.12 -1.56
N GLU A 177 1.28 9.45 -1.67
CA GLU A 177 0.12 10.33 -1.57
C GLU A 177 -0.97 9.94 -2.58
N GLU A 178 -0.62 9.86 -3.87
CA GLU A 178 -1.56 9.48 -4.93
C GLU A 178 -2.22 8.12 -4.63
N ARG A 179 -1.43 7.17 -4.14
CA ARG A 179 -1.94 5.84 -3.79
C ARG A 179 -2.91 5.88 -2.62
N CYS A 180 -2.69 6.72 -1.62
CA CYS A 180 -3.62 6.89 -0.51
C CYS A 180 -5.00 7.36 -1.00
N PHE A 181 -5.03 8.36 -1.90
CA PHE A 181 -6.28 8.79 -2.54
C PHE A 181 -6.93 7.67 -3.35
N GLU A 182 -6.17 6.97 -4.21
CA GLU A 182 -6.69 5.85 -4.99
C GLU A 182 -7.33 4.78 -4.11
N LEU A 183 -6.66 4.39 -3.01
CA LEU A 183 -7.19 3.37 -2.09
C LEU A 183 -8.54 3.78 -1.46
N VAL A 184 -8.67 5.05 -1.06
CA VAL A 184 -9.92 5.54 -0.47
C VAL A 184 -11.01 5.71 -1.54
N GLU A 185 -10.68 6.29 -2.69
CA GLU A 185 -11.64 6.55 -3.76
C GLU A 185 -12.18 5.27 -4.41
N ASP A 186 -11.34 4.27 -4.63
CA ASP A 186 -11.73 3.09 -5.39
C ASP A 186 -12.18 1.91 -4.53
N TYR A 187 -11.70 1.81 -3.28
CA TYR A 187 -11.89 0.60 -2.47
C TYR A 187 -12.62 0.85 -1.15
N MET A 188 -12.54 2.06 -0.57
CA MET A 188 -13.24 2.34 0.68
C MET A 188 -14.73 2.48 0.41
N LYS A 189 -15.50 1.69 1.14
CA LYS A 189 -16.95 1.72 1.13
C LYS A 189 -17.39 2.83 2.10
#